data_AF-A0A060BMJ0-F1
#
_entry.id   AF-A0A060BMJ0-F1
#
_cell.length_a   1.000
_cell.length_b   1.000
_cell.length_c   1.000
_cell.angle_alpha   90.00
_cell.angle_beta   90.00
_cell.angle_gamma   90.00
#
_symmetry.space_group_name_H-M   'P 1'
#
loop_
_entity.id
_entity.type
_entity.pdbx_description
1 polymer ?
#
loop_
_entity_poly.entity_id
_entity_poly.type
_entity_poly.pdbx_seq_one_letter_code
_entity_poly.pdbx_strand_id
1 'polypeptide(L)'
;SRCRLAAGETDAALVAAVEDGRIEGRALEVAAQRAIDLVSKAQARPAVAGPLDIDTHHALAREAAARSVVLLKNKDAVLPLRRDARVAVIGAFATEPRYQGAGSSLINPTRLDTALEEIRTLAEGEVAYAAGFAVPGGAVAASGRSAQELR
;
A
#
# COMPACT_ATOMS: atom_id res chain seq x y z
N SER A 1 1.29 -19.07 8.67
CA SER A 1 2.73 -19.07 8.33
C SER A 1 3.45 -18.11 9.27
N ARG A 2 3.92 -18.61 10.43
CA ARG A 2 4.68 -17.79 11.38
C ARG A 2 6.16 -17.86 11.00
N CYS A 3 6.71 -16.75 10.52
CA CYS A 3 8.16 -16.59 10.46
C CYS A 3 8.67 -16.51 11.90
N ARG A 4 9.03 -17.66 12.50
CA ARG A 4 9.94 -17.69 13.64
C ARG A 4 11.34 -17.68 13.04
N LEU A 5 12.08 -16.61 13.27
CA LEU A 5 13.54 -16.70 13.28
C LEU A 5 13.87 -17.71 14.39
N ALA A 6 14.13 -18.96 14.00
CA ALA A 6 14.43 -20.06 14.90
C ALA A 6 15.87 -19.91 15.40
N ALA A 7 16.12 -18.89 16.22
CA ALA A 7 17.44 -18.44 16.68
C ALA A 7 18.18 -19.42 17.61
N GLY A 8 17.89 -20.73 17.55
CA GLY A 8 18.49 -21.74 18.43
C GLY A 8 19.08 -22.92 17.68
N GLU A 9 18.32 -23.52 16.76
CA GLU A 9 18.80 -24.67 15.97
C GLU A 9 19.75 -24.23 14.84
N THR A 10 19.57 -23.03 14.29
CA THR A 10 20.47 -22.47 13.26
C THR A 10 21.80 -21.99 13.81
N ASP A 11 21.84 -21.56 15.08
CA ASP A 11 23.02 -20.95 15.67
C ASP A 11 24.07 -22.01 16.02
N ALA A 12 23.63 -23.14 16.60
CA ALA A 12 24.49 -24.29 16.83
C ALA A 12 25.04 -24.88 15.51
N ALA A 13 24.24 -24.90 14.45
CA ALA A 13 24.67 -25.34 13.12
C ALA A 13 25.71 -24.40 12.49
N LEU A 14 25.60 -23.08 12.73
CA LEU A 14 26.58 -22.08 12.30
C LEU A 14 27.90 -22.23 13.03
N VAL A 15 27.88 -22.45 14.35
CA VAL A 15 29.10 -22.69 15.15
C VAL A 15 29.83 -23.93 14.65
N ALA A 16 29.11 -25.05 14.52
CA ALA A 16 29.69 -26.30 14.00
C ALA A 16 30.28 -26.12 12.59
N ALA A 17 29.64 -25.32 11.73
CA ALA A 17 30.12 -25.03 10.38
C ALA A 17 31.38 -24.15 10.34
N VAL A 18 31.62 -23.33 11.36
CA VAL A 18 32.88 -22.58 11.49
C VAL A 18 33.97 -23.48 12.07
N GLU A 19 33.63 -24.29 13.09
CA GLU A 19 34.56 -25.22 13.73
C GLU A 19 35.09 -26.28 12.76
N ASP A 20 34.24 -26.79 11.86
CA ASP A 20 34.64 -27.78 10.85
C ASP A 20 35.12 -27.15 9.52
N GLY A 21 35.23 -25.82 9.45
CA GLY A 21 35.81 -25.09 8.33
C GLY A 21 34.92 -24.95 7.09
N ARG A 22 33.64 -25.37 7.14
CA ARG A 22 32.66 -25.13 6.06
C ARG A 22 32.33 -23.65 5.88
N ILE A 23 32.49 -22.85 6.92
CA ILE A 23 32.36 -21.38 6.91
C ILE A 23 33.66 -20.79 7.44
N GLU A 24 34.26 -19.87 6.68
CA GLU A 24 35.41 -19.11 7.16
C GLU A 24 34.98 -18.21 8.32
N GLY A 25 35.67 -18.27 9.46
CA GLY A 25 35.34 -17.46 10.65
C GLY A 25 35.26 -15.96 10.33
N ARG A 26 36.08 -15.47 9.39
CA ARG A 26 36.03 -14.10 8.88
C ARG A 26 34.70 -13.74 8.22
N ALA A 27 34.09 -14.67 7.48
CA ALA A 27 32.80 -14.42 6.84
C ALA A 27 31.67 -14.25 7.88
N LEU A 28 31.73 -15.04 8.96
CA LEU A 28 30.82 -14.87 10.10
C LEU A 28 31.05 -13.54 10.83
N GLU A 29 32.31 -13.19 11.09
CA GLU A 29 32.67 -11.92 11.74
C GLU A 29 32.18 -10.70 10.94
N VAL A 30 32.35 -10.71 9.62
CA VAL A 30 31.84 -9.64 8.73
C VAL A 30 30.31 -9.55 8.79
N ALA A 31 29.60 -10.68 8.80
CA ALA A 31 28.15 -10.68 8.89
C ALA A 31 27.65 -10.15 10.26
N ALA A 32 28.28 -10.59 11.35
CA ALA A 32 27.98 -10.13 12.70
C ALA A 32 28.24 -8.62 12.83
N GLN A 33 29.37 -8.13 12.32
CA GLN A 33 29.71 -6.71 12.37
C GLN A 33 28.69 -5.85 11.61
N ARG A 34 28.18 -6.31 10.45
CA ARG A 34 27.12 -5.60 9.71
C ARG A 34 25.82 -5.48 10.51
N ALA A 35 25.45 -6.51 11.26
CA ALA A 35 24.27 -6.48 12.12
C ALA A 35 24.47 -5.51 13.30
N ILE A 36 25.65 -5.53 13.93
CA ILE A 36 26.02 -4.58 15.00
C ILE A 36 26.00 -3.14 14.47
N ASP A 37 26.58 -2.89 13.30
CA ASP A 37 26.60 -1.57 12.67
C ASP A 37 25.17 -1.07 12.37
N LEU A 38 24.28 -1.96 11.91
CA LEU A 38 22.88 -1.62 11.66
C LEU A 38 22.16 -1.23 12.95
N VAL A 39 22.32 -2.03 14.03
CA VAL A 39 21.72 -1.73 15.34
C VAL A 39 22.27 -0.43 15.90
N SER A 40 23.58 -0.22 15.82
CA SER A 40 24.25 1.00 16.29
C SER A 40 23.75 2.23 15.56
N LYS A 41 23.61 2.16 14.23
CA LYS A 41 23.03 3.24 13.41
C LYS A 41 21.56 3.51 13.77
N ALA A 42 20.77 2.46 14.01
CA ALA A 42 19.37 2.61 14.40
C ALA A 42 19.22 3.25 15.79
N GLN A 43 20.07 2.89 16.75
CA GLN A 43 20.09 3.48 18.11
C GLN A 43 20.62 4.91 18.13
N ALA A 44 21.53 5.27 17.22
CA ALA A 44 22.01 6.64 17.06
C ALA A 44 20.94 7.58 16.48
N ARG A 45 19.85 7.05 15.91
CA ARG A 45 18.74 7.86 15.43
C ARG A 45 18.04 8.53 16.63
N PRO A 46 17.90 9.86 16.64
CA PRO A 46 17.15 10.54 17.69
C PRO A 46 15.73 9.97 17.79
N ALA A 47 15.23 9.82 19.01
CA ALA A 47 13.85 9.44 19.23
C ALA A 47 12.93 10.47 18.54
N VAL A 48 11.97 9.99 17.76
CA VAL A 48 10.92 10.86 17.22
C VAL A 48 10.01 11.21 18.39
N ALA A 49 10.04 12.48 18.80
CA ALA A 49 9.20 13.01 19.86
C ALA A 49 7.86 13.49 19.30
N GLY A 50 6.79 13.31 20.07
CA GLY A 50 5.46 13.83 19.76
C GLY A 50 4.50 12.81 19.13
N PRO A 51 3.21 13.17 19.06
CA PRO A 51 2.20 12.33 18.44
C PRO A 51 2.41 12.23 16.93
N LEU A 52 1.93 11.14 16.32
CA LEU A 52 1.88 10.98 14.88
C LEU A 52 0.96 12.05 14.27
N ASP A 53 1.50 12.92 13.42
CA ASP A 53 0.70 13.86 12.65
C ASP A 53 0.10 13.15 11.42
N ILE A 54 -1.13 12.66 11.60
CA ILE A 54 -1.86 11.93 10.56
C ILE A 54 -2.18 12.82 9.36
N ASP A 55 -2.51 14.10 9.58
CA ASP A 55 -2.93 14.99 8.51
C ASP A 55 -1.75 15.37 7.61
N THR A 56 -0.59 15.68 8.20
CA THR A 56 0.63 15.96 7.43
C THR A 56 1.07 14.75 6.61
N HIS A 57 1.03 13.54 7.19
CA HIS A 57 1.37 12.31 6.47
C HIS A 57 0.35 11.98 5.37
N HIS A 58 -0.94 12.19 5.61
CA HIS A 58 -1.98 11.99 4.60
C HIS A 58 -1.82 12.96 3.43
N ALA A 59 -1.53 14.23 3.71
CA ALA A 59 -1.27 15.23 2.68
C ALA A 59 -0.07 14.85 1.80
N LEU A 60 1.02 14.38 2.41
CA LEU A 60 2.20 13.88 1.68
C LEU A 60 1.86 12.65 0.83
N ALA A 61 1.08 11.72 1.36
CA ALA A 61 0.64 10.53 0.62
C ALA A 61 -0.23 10.91 -0.59
N ARG A 62 -1.14 11.90 -0.45
CA ARG A 62 -1.93 12.45 -1.56
C ARG A 62 -1.05 13.09 -2.62
N GLU A 63 -0.03 13.86 -2.24
CA GLU A 63 0.93 14.44 -3.19
C GLU A 63 1.69 13.35 -3.96
N ALA A 64 2.25 12.36 -3.25
CA ALA A 64 2.96 11.25 -3.86
C ALA A 64 2.06 10.45 -4.82
N ALA A 65 0.82 10.19 -4.44
CA ALA A 65 -0.17 9.55 -5.31
C ALA A 65 -0.46 10.37 -6.57
N ALA A 66 -0.70 11.69 -6.43
CA ALA A 66 -0.94 12.57 -7.56
C ALA A 66 0.24 12.57 -8.55
N ARG A 67 1.47 12.52 -8.05
CA ARG A 67 2.70 12.44 -8.87
C ARG A 67 2.96 11.06 -9.47
N SER A 68 2.24 10.03 -9.04
CA SER A 68 2.38 8.65 -9.51
C SER A 68 1.40 8.33 -10.66
N VAL A 69 0.45 9.21 -10.95
CA VAL A 69 -0.52 9.03 -12.05
C VAL A 69 0.13 9.38 -13.39
N VAL A 70 -0.02 8.50 -14.38
CA VAL A 70 0.46 8.72 -15.75
C VAL A 70 -0.72 8.82 -16.72
N LEU A 71 -0.82 9.94 -17.43
CA LEU A 71 -1.84 10.16 -18.46
C LEU A 71 -1.46 9.45 -19.76
N LEU A 72 -2.10 8.30 -20.03
CA LEU A 72 -1.78 7.49 -21.21
C LEU A 72 -2.41 8.01 -22.50
N LYS A 73 -3.59 8.63 -22.43
CA LYS A 73 -4.34 9.12 -23.60
C LYS A 73 -5.22 10.32 -23.22
N ASN A 74 -5.17 11.37 -24.03
CA ASN A 74 -6.06 12.53 -23.93
C ASN A 74 -6.42 13.04 -25.33
N LYS A 75 -7.37 12.35 -25.99
CA LYS A 75 -7.85 12.77 -27.32
C LYS A 75 -8.84 13.92 -27.15
N ASP A 76 -8.84 14.86 -28.09
CA ASP A 76 -9.80 15.97 -28.16
C ASP A 76 -9.80 16.87 -26.89
N ALA A 77 -8.69 16.87 -26.15
CA ALA A 77 -8.52 17.62 -24.90
C ALA A 77 -9.66 17.43 -23.88
N VAL A 78 -10.18 16.19 -23.77
CA VAL A 78 -11.26 15.85 -22.83
C VAL A 78 -10.89 16.15 -21.38
N LEU A 79 -9.62 15.99 -21.01
CA LEU A 79 -9.09 16.39 -19.70
C LEU A 79 -8.34 17.72 -19.80
N PRO A 80 -8.46 18.61 -18.79
CA PRO A 80 -9.22 18.43 -17.54
C PRO A 80 -10.74 18.59 -17.70
N LEU A 81 -11.51 17.88 -16.86
CA LEU A 81 -12.97 18.04 -16.83
C LEU A 81 -13.34 19.41 -16.27
N ARG A 82 -14.40 20.00 -16.82
CA ARG A 82 -15.03 21.19 -16.23
C ARG A 82 -15.71 20.81 -14.92
N ARG A 83 -15.67 21.71 -13.93
CA ARG A 83 -16.29 21.48 -12.61
C ARG A 83 -17.80 21.35 -12.67
N ASP A 84 -18.44 22.10 -13.55
CA ASP A 84 -19.90 22.11 -13.74
C ASP A 84 -20.41 21.04 -14.71
N ALA A 85 -19.53 20.15 -15.20
CA ALA A 85 -19.92 19.05 -16.05
C ALA A 85 -20.82 18.06 -15.30
N ARG A 86 -21.79 17.47 -16.00
CA ARG A 86 -22.48 16.28 -15.51
C ARG A 86 -21.59 15.06 -15.72
N VAL A 87 -21.29 14.33 -14.66
CA VAL A 87 -20.34 13.21 -14.65
C VAL A 87 -21.07 11.94 -14.26
N ALA A 88 -20.91 10.88 -15.06
CA ALA A 88 -21.31 9.53 -14.70
C ALA A 88 -20.05 8.73 -14.32
N VAL A 89 -19.91 8.38 -13.04
CA VAL A 89 -18.82 7.55 -12.53
C VAL A 89 -19.24 6.08 -12.60
N ILE A 90 -18.52 5.28 -13.38
CA ILE A 90 -18.82 3.85 -13.56
C ILE A 90 -17.63 3.02 -13.10
N GLY A 91 -17.87 2.05 -12.22
CA GLY A 91 -16.87 1.10 -11.74
C GLY A 91 -16.82 0.99 -10.22
N ALA A 92 -16.78 -0.25 -9.69
CA ALA A 92 -16.79 -0.49 -8.25
C ALA A 92 -15.56 0.06 -7.53
N PHE A 93 -14.42 0.21 -8.21
CA PHE A 93 -13.21 0.80 -7.61
C PHE A 93 -13.37 2.28 -7.26
N ALA A 94 -14.42 2.95 -7.73
CA ALA A 94 -14.69 4.33 -7.33
C ALA A 94 -15.09 4.43 -5.85
N THR A 95 -15.70 3.38 -5.29
CA THR A 95 -16.05 3.27 -3.85
C THR A 95 -15.16 2.28 -3.11
N GLU A 96 -14.54 1.33 -3.81
CA GLU A 96 -13.65 0.31 -3.24
C GLU A 96 -12.23 0.41 -3.83
N PRO A 97 -11.42 1.40 -3.40
CA PRO A 97 -10.16 1.70 -4.05
C PRO A 97 -9.16 0.54 -3.94
N ARG A 98 -8.47 0.27 -5.06
CA ARG A 98 -7.29 -0.61 -5.09
C ARG A 98 -6.02 0.24 -5.07
N TYR A 99 -5.44 0.40 -3.88
CA TYR A 99 -4.28 1.27 -3.65
C TYR A 99 -3.01 0.52 -3.21
N GLN A 100 -3.11 -0.79 -2.93
CA GLN A 100 -1.98 -1.62 -2.53
C GLN A 100 -2.09 -3.04 -3.10
N GLY A 101 -0.94 -3.72 -3.18
CA GLY A 101 -0.88 -5.14 -3.48
C GLY A 101 -1.32 -6.01 -2.30
N ALA A 102 -1.35 -7.33 -2.51
CA ALA A 102 -1.62 -8.31 -1.46
C ALA A 102 -0.32 -8.87 -0.84
N GLY A 103 -0.44 -9.61 0.26
CA GLY A 103 0.66 -10.36 0.87
C GLY A 103 1.36 -9.61 2.01
N SER A 104 2.68 -9.80 2.15
CA SER A 104 3.48 -9.21 3.24
C SER A 104 3.57 -7.69 3.22
N SER A 105 3.10 -7.05 2.15
CA SER A 105 3.10 -5.60 1.95
C SER A 105 1.76 -4.94 2.31
N LEU A 106 0.81 -5.70 2.88
CA LEU A 106 -0.46 -5.15 3.31
C LEU A 106 -0.27 -4.20 4.49
N ILE A 107 -0.73 -2.96 4.34
CA ILE A 107 -0.71 -1.92 5.35
C ILE A 107 -2.15 -1.52 5.67
N ASN A 108 -2.48 -1.38 6.95
CA ASN A 108 -3.75 -0.76 7.37
C ASN A 108 -3.59 0.77 7.35
N PRO A 109 -4.25 1.49 6.45
CA PRO A 109 -4.08 2.94 6.34
C PRO A 109 -4.74 3.66 7.53
N THR A 110 -4.21 4.83 7.88
CA THR A 110 -4.79 5.72 8.90
C THR A 110 -6.02 6.46 8.40
N ARG A 111 -6.08 6.76 7.10
CA ARG A 111 -7.20 7.39 6.39
C ARG A 111 -7.22 6.88 4.94
N LEU A 112 -8.41 6.75 4.38
CA LEU A 112 -8.60 6.31 3.00
C LEU A 112 -9.68 7.17 2.35
N ASP A 113 -9.33 7.82 1.25
CA ASP A 113 -10.25 8.61 0.44
C ASP A 113 -10.75 7.73 -0.72
N THR A 114 -12.03 7.85 -1.09
CA THR A 114 -12.60 7.17 -2.26
C THR A 114 -12.70 8.12 -3.44
N ALA A 115 -12.48 7.61 -4.66
CA ALA A 115 -12.53 8.46 -5.85
C ALA A 115 -13.93 9.08 -6.04
N LEU A 116 -15.01 8.35 -5.71
CA LEU A 116 -16.37 8.87 -5.83
C LEU A 116 -16.64 10.06 -4.89
N GLU A 117 -16.21 9.97 -3.64
CA GLU A 117 -16.40 11.05 -2.65
C GLU A 117 -15.57 12.28 -3.01
N GLU A 118 -14.31 12.10 -3.43
CA GLU A 118 -13.45 13.20 -3.85
C GLU A 118 -13.98 13.89 -5.13
N ILE A 119 -14.47 13.12 -6.11
CA ILE A 119 -15.11 13.68 -7.31
C ILE A 119 -16.35 14.50 -6.94
N ARG A 120 -17.21 13.96 -6.05
CA ARG A 120 -18.41 14.68 -5.58
C ARG A 120 -18.08 15.96 -4.82
N THR A 121 -16.98 15.97 -4.08
CA THR A 121 -16.52 17.16 -3.33
C THR A 121 -16.01 18.25 -4.27
N LEU A 122 -15.41 17.88 -5.40
CA LEU A 122 -14.82 18.82 -6.36
C LEU A 122 -15.80 19.27 -7.47
N ALA A 123 -16.82 18.48 -7.76
CA ALA A 123 -17.79 18.77 -8.81
C ALA A 123 -18.81 19.82 -8.36
N GLU A 124 -19.10 20.76 -9.25
CA GLU A 124 -20.20 21.72 -9.13
C GLU A 124 -21.45 21.22 -9.90
N GLY A 125 -21.26 20.28 -10.83
CA GLY A 125 -22.32 19.62 -11.59
C GLY A 125 -22.86 18.32 -10.94
N GLU A 126 -23.81 17.69 -11.61
CA GLU A 126 -24.42 16.42 -11.17
C GLU A 126 -23.44 15.25 -11.32
N VAL A 127 -23.29 14.44 -10.26
CA VAL A 127 -22.46 13.22 -10.28
C VAL A 127 -23.32 11.98 -10.04
N ALA A 128 -23.58 11.23 -11.11
CA ALA A 128 -24.24 9.93 -11.06
C ALA A 128 -23.20 8.82 -10.85
N TYR A 129 -23.60 7.71 -10.22
CA TYR A 129 -22.71 6.56 -9.98
C TYR A 129 -23.41 5.24 -10.31
N ALA A 130 -22.65 4.31 -10.90
CA ALA A 130 -23.02 2.91 -11.03
C ALA A 130 -21.79 2.01 -10.83
N ALA A 131 -21.91 0.95 -10.05
CA ALA A 131 -20.78 0.03 -9.80
C ALA A 131 -20.32 -0.70 -11.08
N GLY A 132 -21.25 -1.09 -11.95
CA GLY A 132 -20.98 -1.76 -13.23
C GLY A 132 -20.44 -3.20 -13.12
N PHE A 133 -19.76 -3.55 -12.03
CA PHE A 133 -19.29 -4.89 -11.70
C PHE A 133 -19.15 -5.04 -10.17
N ALA A 134 -18.94 -6.27 -9.70
CA ALA A 134 -18.66 -6.54 -8.28
C ALA A 134 -17.16 -6.84 -8.08
N VAL A 135 -16.60 -6.42 -6.95
CA VAL A 135 -15.24 -6.78 -6.54
C VAL A 135 -15.31 -8.00 -5.61
N PRO A 136 -14.65 -9.12 -5.94
CA PRO A 136 -14.55 -10.25 -5.02
C PRO A 136 -13.89 -9.83 -3.71
N GLY A 137 -14.57 -10.01 -2.58
CA GLY A 137 -14.11 -9.59 -1.26
C GLY A 137 -14.36 -8.12 -0.90
N GLY A 138 -15.08 -7.38 -1.75
CA GLY A 138 -15.52 -5.99 -1.51
C GLY A 138 -16.95 -5.88 -0.97
N ALA A 139 -17.35 -4.69 -0.55
CA ALA A 139 -18.67 -4.39 0.03
C ALA A 139 -19.84 -4.65 -0.95
N VAL A 140 -19.65 -4.59 -2.28
CA VAL A 140 -20.68 -4.93 -3.28
C VAL A 140 -21.03 -6.43 -3.30
N ALA A 141 -20.21 -7.30 -2.67
CA ALA A 141 -20.55 -8.71 -2.46
C ALA A 141 -21.80 -8.91 -1.58
N ALA A 142 -22.32 -7.86 -0.93
CA ALA A 142 -23.53 -7.91 -0.11
C ALA A 142 -24.86 -7.81 -0.90
N SER A 143 -24.84 -7.61 -2.23
CA SER A 143 -26.10 -7.54 -3.01
C SER A 143 -26.69 -8.91 -3.39
N GLY A 144 -25.97 -10.01 -3.14
CA GLY A 144 -26.48 -11.38 -3.29
C GLY A 144 -26.89 -11.78 -4.71
N ARG A 145 -26.68 -10.92 -5.72
CA ARG A 145 -27.06 -11.19 -7.11
C ARG A 145 -25.88 -11.70 -7.93
N SER A 146 -26.11 -12.79 -8.64
CA SER A 146 -25.10 -13.44 -9.47
C SER A 146 -24.90 -12.68 -10.79
N ALA A 147 -23.72 -12.79 -11.39
CA ALA A 147 -23.38 -12.13 -12.66
C ALA A 147 -24.29 -12.54 -13.85
N GLN A 148 -25.11 -13.59 -13.70
CA GLN A 148 -26.11 -14.00 -14.68
C GLN A 148 -27.42 -13.21 -14.59
N GLU A 149 -27.70 -12.54 -13.46
CA GLU A 149 -28.92 -11.76 -13.23
C GLU A 149 -28.81 -10.30 -13.69
N LEU A 150 -27.64 -9.91 -14.21
CA LEU A 150 -27.33 -8.57 -14.73
C LEU A 150 -27.23 -8.54 -16.28
N ARG A 151 -27.73 -9.58 -16.96
CA ARG A 151 -27.95 -9.59 -18.42
C ARG A 151 -29.45 -9.51 -18.70
#